data_AF-A0A2V9KUB2-F1
#
_entry.id   AF-A0A2V9KUB2-F1
#
_cell.length_a   1.000
_cell.length_b   1.000
_cell.length_c   1.000
_cell.angle_alpha   90.00
_cell.angle_beta   90.00
_cell.angle_gamma   90.00
#
_symmetry.space_group_name_H-M   'P 1'
#
loop_
_entity.id
_entity.type
_entity.pdbx_description
1 polymer ?
#
loop_
_entity_poly.entity_id
_entity_poly.type
_entity_poly.pdbx_seq_one_letter_code
_entity_poly.pdbx_strand_id
1 'polypeptide(L)' 'MSAIQAKRARFAERNAQVVGVNTDTIFCHKAFQKSLGGLSFPLATDRWPYAQTAQAYGIFPASKHQ' A
#
# COMPACT_ATOMS: atom_id res chain seq x y z
N MET A 1 7.08 5.31 -3.64
CA MET A 1 7.38 4.34 -2.56
C MET A 1 8.87 4.21 -2.21
N SER A 2 9.81 4.56 -3.10
CA SER A 2 11.26 4.41 -2.87
C SER A 2 11.82 5.22 -1.68
N ALA A 3 11.26 6.40 -1.40
CA ALA A 3 11.66 7.19 -0.22
C ALA A 3 11.30 6.51 1.11
N ILE A 4 10.15 5.82 1.17
CA ILE A 4 9.70 5.07 2.34
C ILE A 4 10.52 3.79 2.49
N GLN A 5 10.78 3.08 1.37
CA GLN A 5 11.70 1.94 1.33
C GLN A 5 13.07 2.29 1.92
N ALA A 6 13.66 3.43 1.53
CA ALA A 6 14.95 3.89 2.05
C ALA A 6 14.92 4.21 3.56
N LYS A 7 13.77 4.68 4.07
CA LYS A 7 13.59 5.02 5.50
C LYS A 7 13.04 3.88 6.34
N ARG A 8 12.82 2.66 5.80
CA ARG A 8 12.19 1.54 6.53
C ARG A 8 12.86 1.22 7.87
N ALA A 9 14.19 1.36 7.94
CA ALA A 9 14.97 1.06 9.15
C ALA A 9 14.55 1.96 10.33
N ARG A 10 14.22 3.22 10.05
CA ARG A 10 13.76 4.18 11.07
C ARG A 10 12.41 3.80 11.69
N PHE A 11 11.56 3.09 10.93
CA PHE A 11 10.31 2.55 11.46
C PHE A 11 10.60 1.32 12.35
N ALA A 12 11.49 0.43 11.90
CA ALA A 12 11.89 -0.75 12.66
C ALA A 12 12.55 -0.39 14.00
N GLU A 13 13.38 0.67 14.04
CA GLU A 13 13.96 1.23 15.27
C GLU A 13 12.91 1.65 16.30
N ARG A 14 11.68 1.91 15.86
CA ARG A 14 10.54 2.32 16.69
C ARG A 14 9.53 1.20 16.90
N ASN A 15 9.93 -0.04 16.65
CA ASN A 15 9.07 -1.21 16.70
C ASN A 15 7.82 -1.06 15.81
N ALA A 16 7.98 -0.46 14.63
CA ALA A 16 6.92 -0.24 13.66
C ALA A 16 7.25 -0.87 12.30
N GLN A 17 6.23 -1.42 11.64
CA GLN A 17 6.33 -1.99 10.30
C GLN A 17 5.63 -1.09 9.28
N VAL A 18 6.27 -0.92 8.12
CA VAL A 18 5.63 -0.27 6.96
C VAL A 18 4.76 -1.29 6.22
N VAL A 19 3.53 -0.89 5.88
CA VAL A 19 2.62 -1.61 4.98
C VAL A 19 2.02 -0.61 4.01
N GLY A 20 2.09 -0.89 2.71
CA GLY A 20 1.34 -0.11 1.72
C GLY A 20 -0.06 -0.68 1.54
N VAL A 21 -1.07 0.17 1.42
CA VAL A 21 -2.46 -0.25 1.17
C VAL A 21 -2.94 0.40 -0.12
N ASN A 22 -3.55 -0.38 -1.01
CA ASN A 22 -4.07 0.10 -2.30
C ASN A 22 -5.26 -0.76 -2.75
N THR A 23 -6.21 -0.17 -3.48
CA THR A 23 -7.40 -0.82 -4.05
C THR A 23 -7.13 -1.66 -5.30
N ASP A 24 -5.88 -1.66 -5.80
CA ASP A 24 -5.46 -2.46 -6.95
C ASP A 24 -5.38 -3.97 -6.63
N THR A 25 -5.33 -4.77 -7.69
CA THR A 25 -5.18 -6.23 -7.57
C THR A 25 -3.76 -6.64 -7.17
N ILE A 26 -3.60 -7.88 -6.67
CA ILE A 26 -2.29 -8.47 -6.35
C ILE A 26 -1.35 -8.47 -7.57
N PHE A 27 -1.88 -8.64 -8.78
CA PHE A 27 -1.07 -8.61 -10.00
C PHE A 27 -0.46 -7.23 -10.25
N CYS A 28 -1.27 -6.18 -10.07
CA CYS A 28 -0.80 -4.79 -10.14
C CYS A 28 0.27 -4.51 -9.07
N HIS A 29 0.08 -5.01 -7.85
CA HIS A 29 1.08 -4.88 -6.78
C HIS A 29 2.42 -5.52 -7.17
N LYS A 30 2.41 -6.75 -7.68
CA LYS A 30 3.62 -7.45 -8.13
C LYS A 30 4.32 -6.68 -9.25
N ALA A 31 3.57 -6.20 -10.24
CA ALA A 31 4.11 -5.42 -11.35
C ALA A 31 4.73 -4.10 -10.87
N PHE A 32 4.04 -3.38 -9.99
CA PHE A 32 4.52 -2.12 -9.41
C PHE A 32 5.75 -2.32 -8.52
N GLN A 33 5.79 -3.36 -7.70
CA GLN A 33 6.99 -3.69 -6.93
C GLN A 33 8.19 -3.97 -7.85
N LYS A 34 7.97 -4.71 -8.93
CA LYS A 34 9.03 -5.01 -9.91
C LYS A 34 9.52 -3.74 -10.60
N SER A 35 8.64 -2.83 -10.99
CA SER A 35 9.04 -1.58 -11.67
C SER A 35 9.88 -0.64 -10.78
N LEU A 36 9.75 -0.75 -9.46
CA LEU A 36 10.55 0.00 -8.49
C LEU A 36 11.89 -0.66 -8.12
N GLY A 37 12.25 -1.79 -8.73
CA GLY A 37 13.43 -2.57 -8.36
C GLY A 37 13.22 -3.47 -7.13
N GLY A 38 11.97 -3.66 -6.71
CA GLY A 38 11.59 -4.43 -5.53
C GLY A 38 11.30 -3.56 -4.30
N LEU A 39 10.22 -3.88 -3.58
CA LEU A 39 9.95 -3.32 -2.25
C LEU A 39 10.18 -4.40 -1.20
N SER A 40 10.78 -4.05 -0.07
CA SER A 40 11.05 -4.98 1.04
C SER A 40 9.95 -4.98 2.11
N PHE A 41 8.85 -4.27 1.86
CA PHE A 41 7.69 -4.22 2.74
C PHE A 41 6.43 -4.66 1.97
N PRO A 42 5.42 -5.23 2.66
CA PRO A 42 4.24 -5.79 2.00
C PRO A 42 3.30 -4.70 1.48
N LEU A 43 2.54 -5.07 0.43
CA LEU A 43 1.42 -4.29 -0.10
C LEU A 43 0.11 -5.07 0.10
N ALA A 44 -0.79 -4.53 0.91
CA ALA A 44 -2.13 -5.06 1.16
C ALA A 44 -3.12 -4.55 0.10
N THR A 45 -3.90 -5.47 -0.47
CA THR A 45 -4.98 -5.13 -1.41
C THR A 45 -6.24 -4.81 -0.62
N ASP A 46 -6.80 -3.63 -0.84
CA ASP A 46 -8.07 -3.14 -0.27
C ASP A 46 -9.21 -3.32 -1.28
N ARG A 47 -9.17 -4.42 -2.06
CA ARG A 47 -10.06 -4.61 -3.21
C ARG A 47 -11.39 -5.26 -2.85
N TRP A 48 -11.46 -6.09 -1.80
CA TRP A 48 -12.69 -6.77 -1.41
C TRP A 48 -12.80 -6.97 0.12
N PRO A 49 -13.88 -6.48 0.76
CA PRO A 49 -14.89 -5.56 0.22
C PRO A 49 -14.24 -4.27 -0.31
N TYR A 50 -14.79 -3.72 -1.39
CA TYR A 50 -14.08 -2.68 -2.14
C TYR A 50 -13.81 -1.44 -1.29
N ALA A 51 -12.53 -1.09 -1.19
CA ALA A 51 -12.02 0.07 -0.48
C ALA A 51 -12.46 0.16 0.99
N GLN A 52 -12.74 -0.97 1.64
CA GLN A 52 -13.25 -1.00 3.01
C GLN A 52 -12.29 -0.32 4.00
N THR A 53 -10.98 -0.55 3.83
CA THR A 53 -9.95 0.08 4.66
C THR A 53 -9.94 1.58 4.40
N ALA A 54 -9.89 2.01 3.13
CA ALA A 54 -9.91 3.43 2.79
C ALA A 54 -11.17 4.15 3.30
N GLN A 55 -12.33 3.48 3.28
CA GLN A 55 -13.59 3.99 3.83
C GLN A 55 -13.53 4.12 5.35
N ALA A 56 -13.00 3.12 6.07
CA ALA A 56 -12.86 3.16 7.53
C ALA A 56 -11.94 4.30 8.00
N TYR A 57 -10.92 4.66 7.22
CA TYR A 57 -10.05 5.81 7.48
C TYR A 57 -10.62 7.15 6.97
N GLY A 58 -11.78 7.16 6.31
CA GLY A 58 -12.39 8.38 5.77
C GLY A 58 -11.62 9.02 4.62
N ILE A 59 -10.75 8.26 3.94
CA ILE A 59 -9.91 8.74 2.83
C ILE A 59 -10.38 8.26 1.46
N PHE A 60 -11.42 7.41 1.43
CA PHE A 60 -12.00 6.93 0.18
C PHE A 60 -12.78 8.07 -0.52
N PRO A 61 -12.45 8.42 -1.78
CA PRO A 61 -13.14 9.49 -2.50
C PRO A 61 -14.63 9.22 -2.69
N ALA A 62 -15.46 10.26 -2.60
CA ALA A 62 -16.91 10.16 -2.79
C ALA A 62 -17.34 9.91 -4.24
N SER A 63 -16.46 10.15 -5.21
CA SER A 63 -16.76 9.96 -6.64
C SER A 63 -16.63 8.48 -7.01
N LYS A 64 -17.70 7.92 -7.59
CA LYS A 64 -17.70 6.58 -8.18
C LYS A 64 -16.51 6.43 -9.14
N HIS A 65 -15.82 5.29 -9.06
CA HIS A 65 -15.20 4.71 -10.23
C HIS A 65 -16.28 4.61 -11.32
N GLN A 66 -16.25 5.49 -12.32
CA GLN A 66 -16.83 5.18 -13.61
C GLN A 66 -15.97 4.10 -14.27
#